data_AF-A0A1F3IP54-F1
#
_entry.id   AF-A0A1F3IP54-F1
#
_cell.length_a   1.000
_cell.length_b   1.000
_cell.length_c   1.000
_cell.angle_alpha   90.00
_cell.angle_beta   90.00
_cell.angle_gamma   90.00
#
_symmetry.space_group_name_H-M   'P 1'
#
loop_
_entity.id
_entity.type
_entity.pdbx_description
1 polymer ?
#
loop_
_entity_poly.entity_id
_entity_poly.type
_entity_poly.pdbx_seq_one_letter_code
_entity_poly.pdbx_strand_id
1 'polypeptide(L)'
;MKKSSKFYLDPIMEPEDAFSLMEGLARTIDLNFSQEFVVSDVGVSSRILNNWKNLGLMSNRLRIENSIYRFSFVELIWIDIIKDLREFGFSLPKISLVRQTLLISTDYSAYFRNLTLKEKNRLLKKLNTLRIRDEQSKKQFIETMRQYLDDKEKQKDPVYTNILNILINEFILYREEVKLLIDVNGTVIPVIESEKDNPVYEKLMDDTGFDRESYITISLLKFFRNFILNKSYFNFVRENRILNENETHILALLREGLAKTITIRFKDQKPYLIEVTREKKIHAEARLSEILIRGGYQDISMKTENGNIVITNITSKIKLDQ
;
A
#
# COMPACT_ATOMS: atom_id res chain seq x y z
N MET A 1 -19.68 36.59 -8.60
CA MET A 1 -19.95 35.40 -7.76
C MET A 1 -18.92 34.32 -8.10
N LYS A 2 -17.88 34.18 -7.27
CA LYS A 2 -16.83 33.17 -7.42
C LYS A 2 -17.34 31.85 -6.83
N LYS A 3 -17.60 30.85 -7.68
CA LYS A 3 -17.75 29.46 -7.22
C LYS A 3 -16.39 28.98 -6.75
N SER A 4 -16.28 28.78 -5.44
CA SER A 4 -15.16 28.11 -4.80
C SER A 4 -14.96 26.73 -5.42
N SER A 5 -13.72 26.45 -5.82
CA SER A 5 -13.15 25.17 -6.22
C SER A 5 -13.80 23.98 -5.50
N LYS A 6 -14.68 23.25 -6.20
CA LYS A 6 -15.07 21.88 -5.84
C LYS A 6 -14.13 20.95 -6.57
N PHE A 7 -13.43 20.09 -5.83
CA PHE A 7 -12.58 19.06 -6.39
C PHE A 7 -13.44 18.11 -7.22
N TYR A 8 -13.02 17.81 -8.45
CA TYR A 8 -13.68 16.84 -9.35
C TYR A 8 -13.41 15.37 -8.93
N LEU A 9 -12.65 15.14 -7.86
CA LEU A 9 -12.32 13.81 -7.32
C LEU A 9 -13.18 13.42 -6.12
N ASP A 10 -13.98 14.33 -5.56
CA ASP A 10 -14.85 14.07 -4.41
C ASP A 10 -15.71 12.81 -4.61
N PRO A 11 -16.35 12.55 -5.77
CA PRO A 11 -17.25 11.40 -5.89
C PRO A 11 -16.57 10.07 -6.24
N ILE A 12 -15.26 10.04 -6.56
CA ILE A 12 -14.51 8.80 -6.92
C ILE A 12 -13.63 8.31 -5.77
N MET A 13 -13.40 9.17 -4.76
CA MET A 13 -12.54 8.89 -3.63
C MET A 13 -13.23 9.20 -2.30
N GLU A 14 -14.55 9.01 -2.22
CA GLU A 14 -15.22 8.98 -0.92
C GLU A 14 -14.85 7.66 -0.22
N PRO A 15 -14.18 7.70 0.94
CA PRO A 15 -13.88 6.50 1.69
C PRO A 15 -15.19 5.78 2.05
N GLU A 16 -15.22 4.45 1.92
CA GLU A 16 -16.41 3.63 2.16
C GLU A 16 -17.11 3.97 3.49
N ASP A 17 -16.30 4.26 4.52
CA ASP A 17 -16.77 4.85 5.76
C ASP A 17 -15.66 5.66 6.47
N ALA A 18 -16.09 6.43 7.48
CA ALA A 18 -15.21 7.30 8.26
C ALA A 18 -14.15 6.57 9.08
N PHE A 19 -14.40 5.31 9.42
CA PHE A 19 -13.43 4.49 10.14
C PHE A 19 -12.31 4.05 9.21
N SER A 20 -12.63 3.60 8.00
CA SER A 20 -11.63 3.24 6.99
C SER A 20 -10.76 4.44 6.60
N LEU A 21 -11.35 5.64 6.46
CA LEU A 21 -10.57 6.87 6.26
C LEU A 21 -9.58 7.10 7.40
N MET A 22 -10.04 7.02 8.65
CA MET A 22 -9.19 7.23 9.83
C MET A 22 -8.08 6.18 9.92
N GLU A 23 -8.37 4.92 9.60
CA GLU A 23 -7.37 3.85 9.55
C GLU A 23 -6.35 4.11 8.44
N GLY A 24 -6.80 4.48 7.24
CA GLY A 24 -5.94 4.83 6.12
C GLY A 24 -5.01 6.00 6.46
N LEU A 25 -5.54 7.10 7.02
CA LEU A 25 -4.73 8.24 7.45
C LEU A 25 -3.67 7.84 8.48
N ALA A 26 -4.04 7.04 9.48
CA ALA A 26 -3.09 6.52 10.47
C ALA A 26 -1.98 5.67 9.82
N ARG A 27 -2.33 4.81 8.85
CA ARG A 27 -1.37 3.99 8.09
C ARG A 27 -0.43 4.86 7.26
N THR A 28 -0.94 5.84 6.52
CA THR A 28 -0.07 6.67 5.69
C THR A 28 0.84 7.56 6.51
N ILE A 29 0.39 8.00 7.69
CA ILE A 29 1.25 8.66 8.68
C ILE A 29 2.40 7.74 9.05
N ASP A 30 2.12 6.51 9.48
CA ASP A 30 3.17 5.54 9.84
C ASP A 30 4.16 5.31 8.68
N LEU A 31 3.66 5.10 7.46
CA LEU A 31 4.46 4.91 6.24
C LEU A 31 5.28 6.14 5.82
N ASN A 32 4.77 7.34 6.12
CA ASN A 32 5.46 8.59 5.83
C ASN A 32 6.56 8.91 6.85
N PHE A 33 6.39 8.45 8.09
CA PHE A 33 7.37 8.62 9.15
C PHE A 33 8.43 7.52 9.18
N SER A 34 8.12 6.31 8.69
CA SER A 34 9.11 5.25 8.44
C SER A 34 10.03 5.64 7.28
N GLN A 35 11.03 6.47 7.54
CA GLN A 35 12.02 6.96 6.56
C GLN A 35 13.12 5.92 6.33
N GLU A 36 12.70 4.74 5.87
CA GLU A 36 13.55 3.55 5.83
C GLU A 36 14.35 3.42 4.51
N PHE A 37 14.01 4.20 3.48
CA PHE A 37 14.62 4.08 2.15
C PHE A 37 15.73 5.11 1.93
N VAL A 38 16.78 4.72 1.22
CA VAL A 38 17.96 5.55 0.92
C VAL A 38 18.17 5.70 -0.59
N VAL A 39 19.17 6.52 -0.99
CA VAL A 39 19.48 6.80 -2.41
C VAL A 39 19.72 5.53 -3.24
N SER A 40 20.32 4.48 -2.67
CA SER A 40 20.53 3.22 -3.39
C SER A 40 19.23 2.48 -3.73
N ASP A 41 18.15 2.72 -2.97
CA ASP A 41 16.86 2.08 -3.20
C ASP A 41 16.14 2.62 -4.43
N VAL A 42 16.29 3.91 -4.70
CA VAL A 42 15.56 4.60 -5.78
C VAL A 42 16.24 4.44 -7.15
N GLY A 43 17.52 4.08 -7.18
CA GLY A 43 18.29 3.94 -8.41
C GLY A 43 18.54 5.26 -9.15
N VAL A 44 18.51 6.38 -8.44
CA VAL A 44 18.70 7.74 -8.99
C VAL A 44 19.91 8.39 -8.32
N SER A 45 20.80 9.01 -9.11
CA SER A 45 21.98 9.67 -8.54
C SER A 45 21.62 10.89 -7.68
N SER A 46 22.43 11.19 -6.67
CA SER A 46 22.25 12.36 -5.80
C SER A 46 22.21 13.69 -6.58
N ARG A 47 22.90 13.77 -7.72
CA ARG A 47 22.86 14.95 -8.61
C ARG A 47 21.48 15.15 -9.23
N ILE A 48 20.86 14.08 -9.71
CA ILE A 48 19.51 14.11 -10.28
C ILE A 48 18.50 14.44 -9.18
N LEU A 49 18.60 13.81 -8.01
CA LEU A 49 17.73 14.10 -6.87
C LEU A 49 17.81 15.56 -6.42
N ASN A 50 19.02 16.14 -6.38
CA ASN A 50 19.21 17.57 -6.08
C ASN A 50 18.60 18.48 -7.14
N ASN A 51 18.75 18.13 -8.42
CA ASN A 51 18.09 18.86 -9.51
C ASN A 51 16.56 18.83 -9.33
N TRP A 52 15.97 17.65 -9.12
CA TRP A 52 14.54 17.49 -8.89
C TRP A 52 14.06 18.25 -7.65
N LYS A 53 14.83 18.23 -6.56
CA LYS A 53 14.55 19.03 -5.36
C LYS A 53 14.52 20.53 -5.68
N ASN A 54 15.52 21.04 -6.39
CA ASN A 54 15.61 22.45 -6.76
C ASN A 54 14.47 22.90 -7.69
N LEU A 55 13.93 21.98 -8.49
CA LEU A 55 12.77 22.20 -9.34
C LEU A 55 11.43 21.99 -8.62
N GLY A 56 11.43 21.74 -7.31
CA GLY A 56 10.21 21.54 -6.52
C GLY A 56 9.53 20.20 -6.77
N LEU A 57 10.19 19.25 -7.45
CA LEU A 57 9.62 17.93 -7.72
C LEU A 57 9.65 17.02 -6.48
N MET A 58 10.55 17.27 -5.54
CA MET A 58 10.64 16.52 -4.28
C MET A 58 9.94 17.23 -3.13
N SER A 59 9.77 16.54 -2.00
CA SER A 59 9.37 17.19 -0.75
C SER A 59 10.49 18.12 -0.24
N ASN A 60 10.13 19.25 0.34
CA ASN A 60 11.11 20.10 1.04
C ASN A 60 11.59 19.44 2.35
N ARG A 61 10.88 18.43 2.84
CA ARG A 61 11.20 17.69 4.06
C ARG A 61 12.21 16.56 3.85
N LEU A 62 12.94 16.54 2.73
CA LEU A 62 14.02 15.58 2.52
C LEU A 62 14.99 15.64 3.71
N ARG A 63 14.94 14.60 4.55
CA ARG A 63 15.84 14.50 5.69
C ARG A 63 17.16 13.97 5.17
N ILE A 64 18.19 14.77 5.42
CA ILE A 64 19.58 14.37 5.19
C ILE A 64 20.08 13.91 6.55
N GLU A 65 20.18 12.61 6.76
CA GLU A 65 20.79 12.04 7.95
C GLU A 65 22.16 11.47 7.55
N ASN A 66 23.23 11.91 8.22
CA ASN A 66 24.60 11.51 7.90
C ASN A 66 24.97 11.71 6.41
N SER A 67 24.50 12.79 5.80
CA SER A 67 24.69 13.10 4.36
C SER A 67 23.99 12.15 3.38
N ILE A 68 23.07 11.31 3.86
CA ILE A 68 22.29 10.37 3.04
C ILE A 68 20.86 10.89 2.95
N TYR A 69 20.32 11.01 1.73
CA TYR A 69 18.90 11.29 1.55
C TYR A 69 18.11 10.06 1.98
N ARG A 70 17.13 10.30 2.86
CA ARG A 70 16.12 9.32 3.22
C ARG A 70 14.77 9.68 2.61
N PHE A 71 14.03 8.64 2.25
CA PHE A 71 12.72 8.75 1.63
C PHE A 71 11.69 7.96 2.43
N SER A 72 10.47 8.47 2.48
CA SER A 72 9.32 7.69 2.91
C SER A 72 8.84 6.72 1.81
N PHE A 73 7.93 5.82 2.15
CA PHE A 73 7.31 4.93 1.16
C PHE A 73 6.57 5.69 0.05
N VAL A 74 5.90 6.78 0.41
CA VAL A 74 5.17 7.64 -0.55
C VAL A 74 6.15 8.37 -1.46
N GLU A 75 7.26 8.86 -0.91
CA GLU A 75 8.31 9.50 -1.70
C GLU A 75 8.99 8.51 -2.65
N LEU A 76 9.17 7.25 -2.24
CA LEU A 76 9.66 6.17 -3.09
C LEU A 76 8.74 5.93 -4.29
N ILE A 77 7.42 5.77 -4.05
CA ILE A 77 6.43 5.61 -5.12
C ILE A 77 6.42 6.83 -6.04
N TRP A 78 6.48 8.03 -5.48
CA TRP A 78 6.54 9.25 -6.28
C TRP A 78 7.80 9.32 -7.16
N ILE A 79 8.97 8.91 -6.66
CA ILE A 79 10.19 8.84 -7.47
C ILE A 79 10.04 7.83 -8.62
N ASP A 80 9.40 6.68 -8.38
CA ASP A 80 9.13 5.71 -9.44
C ASP A 80 8.12 6.24 -10.47
N ILE A 81 7.12 7.03 -10.06
CA ILE A 81 6.23 7.75 -10.99
C ILE A 81 7.03 8.74 -11.84
N ILE A 82 7.96 9.51 -11.25
CA ILE A 82 8.84 10.42 -12.01
C ILE A 82 9.64 9.62 -13.05
N LYS A 83 10.22 8.46 -12.67
CA LYS A 83 11.01 7.63 -13.58
C LYS A 83 10.19 7.16 -14.78
N ASP A 84 9.00 6.62 -14.55
CA ASP A 84 8.10 6.19 -15.63
C ASP A 84 7.71 7.37 -16.53
N LEU A 85 7.34 8.51 -15.96
CA LEU A 85 7.02 9.73 -16.74
C LEU A 85 8.20 10.19 -17.60
N ARG A 86 9.42 10.15 -17.07
CA ARG A 86 10.64 10.50 -17.81
C ARG A 86 10.90 9.50 -18.95
N GLU A 87 10.63 8.22 -18.75
CA GLU A 87 10.75 7.18 -19.77
C GLU A 87 9.74 7.39 -20.90
N PHE A 88 8.51 7.83 -20.59
CA PHE A 88 7.51 8.25 -21.58
C PHE A 88 7.82 9.61 -22.25
N GLY A 89 8.93 10.26 -21.90
CA GLY A 89 9.37 11.51 -22.53
C GLY A 89 8.80 12.79 -21.90
N PHE A 90 8.17 12.73 -20.72
CA PHE A 90 7.66 13.94 -20.07
C PHE A 90 8.80 14.87 -19.62
N SER A 91 8.63 16.16 -19.91
CA SER A 91 9.50 17.22 -19.40
C SER A 91 9.29 17.44 -17.90
N LEU A 92 10.33 17.87 -17.18
CA LEU A 92 10.25 18.16 -15.74
C LEU A 92 9.14 19.18 -15.39
N PRO A 93 8.88 20.24 -16.19
CA PRO A 93 7.72 21.11 -15.97
C PRO A 93 6.38 20.38 -15.99
N LYS A 94 6.16 19.45 -16.94
CA LYS A 94 4.92 18.65 -17.00
C LYS A 94 4.81 17.70 -15.79
N ILE A 95 5.92 17.09 -15.39
CA ILE A 95 5.96 16.26 -14.17
C ILE A 95 5.63 17.08 -12.93
N SER A 96 6.03 18.36 -12.89
CA SER A 96 5.63 19.26 -11.81
C SER A 96 4.12 19.51 -11.76
N LEU A 97 3.41 19.52 -12.90
CA LEU A 97 1.96 19.64 -12.92
C LEU A 97 1.30 18.38 -12.34
N VAL A 98 1.74 17.20 -12.76
CA VAL A 98 1.30 15.91 -12.19
C VAL A 98 1.52 15.89 -10.68
N ARG A 99 2.69 16.34 -10.22
CA ARG A 99 3.00 16.45 -8.80
C ARG A 99 2.06 17.40 -8.07
N GLN A 100 1.80 18.58 -8.64
CA GLN A 100 0.93 19.57 -8.03
C GLN A 100 -0.46 19.02 -7.81
N THR A 101 -0.95 18.15 -8.70
CA THR A 101 -2.20 17.41 -8.48
C THR A 101 -2.03 16.33 -7.41
N LEU A 102 -1.14 15.36 -7.61
CA LEU A 102 -1.05 14.16 -6.75
C LEU A 102 -0.63 14.47 -5.31
N LEU A 103 0.22 15.47 -5.11
CA LEU A 103 0.78 15.86 -3.81
C LEU A 103 0.17 17.14 -3.26
N ILE A 104 -0.99 17.58 -3.75
CA ILE A 104 -1.71 18.72 -3.17
C ILE A 104 -2.14 18.41 -1.74
N SER A 105 -1.87 19.34 -0.83
CA SER A 105 -2.32 19.25 0.55
C SER A 105 -3.83 19.44 0.59
N THR A 106 -4.56 18.41 0.99
CA THR A 106 -6.03 18.37 1.00
C THR A 106 -6.53 18.25 2.43
N ASP A 107 -7.47 19.13 2.81
CA ASP A 107 -8.07 19.18 4.14
C ASP A 107 -9.28 18.23 4.23
N TYR A 108 -9.14 17.16 5.03
CA TYR A 108 -10.22 16.19 5.28
C TYR A 108 -11.06 16.52 6.51
N SER A 109 -10.83 17.65 7.16
CA SER A 109 -11.59 18.07 8.34
C SER A 109 -13.09 18.16 8.08
N ALA A 110 -13.50 18.54 6.86
CA ALA A 110 -14.90 18.69 6.51
C ALA A 110 -15.67 17.37 6.61
N TYR A 111 -15.05 16.27 6.18
CA TYR A 111 -15.62 14.94 6.26
C TYR A 111 -15.91 14.54 7.72
N PHE A 112 -14.93 14.69 8.61
CA PHE A 112 -15.10 14.35 10.03
C PHE A 112 -16.09 15.29 10.76
N ARG A 113 -16.19 16.55 10.34
CA ARG A 113 -17.13 17.53 10.92
C ARG A 113 -18.60 17.13 10.68
N ASN A 114 -18.90 16.51 9.54
CA ASN A 114 -20.26 16.15 9.14
C ASN A 114 -20.75 14.82 9.74
N LEU A 115 -19.92 14.12 10.52
CA LEU A 115 -20.29 12.87 11.17
C LEU A 115 -21.36 13.09 12.25
N THR A 116 -22.24 12.10 12.40
CA THR A 116 -23.19 12.05 13.50
C THR A 116 -22.47 11.84 14.84
N LEU A 117 -23.11 12.25 15.94
CA LEU A 117 -22.57 12.03 17.29
C LEU A 117 -22.29 10.54 17.57
N LYS A 118 -23.12 9.64 17.03
CA LYS A 118 -22.93 8.18 17.16
C LYS A 118 -21.65 7.71 16.45
N GLU A 119 -21.40 8.20 15.23
CA GLU A 119 -20.19 7.88 14.47
C GLU A 119 -18.95 8.46 15.14
N LYS A 120 -19.01 9.72 15.59
CA LYS A 120 -17.91 10.35 16.35
C LYS A 120 -17.53 9.54 17.58
N ASN A 121 -18.51 9.13 18.38
CA ASN A 121 -18.29 8.29 19.57
C ASN A 121 -17.69 6.90 19.21
N ARG A 122 -18.12 6.31 18.09
CA ARG A 122 -17.55 5.04 17.61
C ARG A 122 -16.09 5.22 17.18
N LEU A 123 -15.75 6.30 16.48
CA LEU A 123 -14.38 6.61 16.06
C LEU A 123 -13.48 6.92 17.26
N LEU A 124 -13.94 7.72 18.23
CA LEU A 124 -13.18 8.03 19.45
C LEU A 124 -12.76 6.76 20.22
N LYS A 125 -13.65 5.77 20.33
CA LYS A 125 -13.32 4.47 20.96
C LYS A 125 -12.23 3.71 20.20
N LYS A 126 -12.26 3.77 18.87
CA LYS A 126 -11.31 3.07 18.00
C LYS A 126 -9.99 3.82 17.81
N LEU A 127 -9.94 5.13 18.07
CA LEU A 127 -8.75 5.94 17.89
C LEU A 127 -7.54 5.40 18.68
N ASN A 128 -7.78 4.94 19.91
CA ASN A 128 -6.73 4.38 20.78
C ASN A 128 -6.28 2.97 20.35
N THR A 129 -7.04 2.29 19.48
CA THR A 129 -6.68 0.96 18.95
C THR A 129 -5.86 1.05 17.67
N LEU A 130 -5.66 2.26 17.12
CA LEU A 130 -4.87 2.46 15.91
C LEU A 130 -3.40 2.15 16.17
N ARG A 131 -2.79 1.47 15.20
CA ARG A 131 -1.37 1.11 15.21
C ARG A 131 -0.58 2.15 14.43
N ILE A 132 0.16 2.97 15.17
CA ILE A 132 1.20 3.88 14.66
C ILE A 132 2.43 3.58 15.50
N ARG A 133 3.57 3.26 14.88
CA ARG A 133 4.79 2.80 15.56
C ARG A 133 5.55 3.95 16.21
N ASP A 134 5.58 5.11 15.57
CA ASP A 134 6.18 6.31 16.15
C ASP A 134 5.24 6.93 17.19
N GLU A 135 5.63 6.85 18.47
CA GLU A 135 4.79 7.31 19.59
C GLU A 135 4.50 8.81 19.53
N GLN A 136 5.44 9.63 19.05
CA GLN A 136 5.23 11.07 18.89
C GLN A 136 4.17 11.34 17.83
N SER A 137 4.28 10.73 16.65
CA SER A 137 3.32 10.85 15.56
C SER A 137 1.96 10.29 15.96
N LYS A 138 1.94 9.18 16.70
CA LYS A 138 0.71 8.61 17.25
C LYS A 138 0.01 9.60 18.17
N LYS A 139 0.74 10.19 19.12
CA LYS A 139 0.19 11.17 20.05
C LYS A 139 -0.38 12.38 19.31
N GLN A 140 0.40 12.96 18.39
CA GLN A 140 -0.05 14.10 17.56
C GLN A 140 -1.30 13.76 16.76
N PHE A 141 -1.32 12.62 16.06
CA PHE A 141 -2.49 12.19 15.29
C PHE A 141 -3.72 11.99 16.17
N ILE A 142 -3.57 11.30 17.31
CA ILE A 142 -4.67 11.07 18.26
C ILE A 142 -5.20 12.40 18.79
N GLU A 143 -4.34 13.34 19.17
CA GLU A 143 -4.74 14.66 19.64
C GLU A 143 -5.52 15.42 18.56
N THR A 144 -4.97 15.52 17.34
CA THR A 144 -5.66 16.17 16.21
C THR A 144 -7.02 15.53 15.92
N MET A 145 -7.11 14.20 15.85
CA MET A 145 -8.37 13.52 15.59
C MET A 145 -9.40 13.72 16.72
N ARG A 146 -8.97 13.76 17.99
CA ARG A 146 -9.87 14.08 19.11
C ARG A 146 -10.46 15.47 18.99
N GLN A 147 -9.68 16.47 18.57
CA GLN A 147 -10.20 17.82 18.34
C GLN A 147 -11.29 17.84 17.25
N TYR A 148 -11.17 16.98 16.23
CA TYR A 148 -12.20 16.87 15.19
C TYR A 148 -13.46 16.16 15.65
N LEU A 149 -13.32 15.10 16.43
CA LEU A 149 -14.42 14.26 16.87
C LEU A 149 -15.12 14.79 18.13
N ASP A 150 -14.45 15.60 18.95
CA ASP A 150 -15.04 16.28 20.10
C ASP A 150 -15.44 17.71 19.65
N ASP A 151 -16.75 17.96 19.56
CA ASP A 151 -17.33 19.23 19.06
C ASP A 151 -17.08 20.43 20.00
N LYS A 152 -16.29 20.25 21.06
CA LYS A 152 -16.02 21.24 22.11
C LYS A 152 -14.90 22.22 21.79
N GLU A 153 -14.02 21.94 20.84
CA GLU A 153 -12.89 22.83 20.50
C GLU A 153 -13.15 23.68 19.25
N LYS A 154 -12.85 24.99 19.36
CA LYS A 154 -13.13 26.02 18.34
C LYS A 154 -11.99 26.22 17.33
N GLN A 155 -10.78 25.75 17.61
CA GLN A 155 -9.63 25.89 16.71
C GLN A 155 -9.10 24.50 16.41
N LYS A 156 -9.24 24.07 15.15
CA LYS A 156 -8.89 22.72 14.71
C LYS A 156 -7.85 22.84 13.60
N ASP A 157 -6.63 22.36 13.83
CA ASP A 157 -5.59 22.35 12.81
C ASP A 157 -5.93 21.33 11.71
N PRO A 158 -6.07 21.75 10.44
CA PRO A 158 -6.50 20.89 9.32
C PRO A 158 -5.74 19.57 9.25
N VAL A 159 -6.49 18.46 9.12
CA VAL A 159 -5.92 17.15 8.78
C VAL A 159 -5.59 17.17 7.30
N TYR A 160 -4.29 17.34 7.02
CA TYR A 160 -3.79 17.32 5.67
C TYR A 160 -3.35 15.92 5.26
N THR A 161 -3.77 15.51 4.07
CA THR A 161 -3.15 14.42 3.30
C THR A 161 -3.01 14.86 1.84
N ASN A 162 -2.64 13.96 0.94
CA ASN A 162 -2.63 14.21 -0.50
C ASN A 162 -3.24 13.05 -1.27
N ILE A 163 -3.52 13.25 -2.56
CA ILE A 163 -4.15 12.25 -3.41
C ILE A 163 -3.32 10.98 -3.45
N LEU A 164 -2.00 11.06 -3.65
CA LEU A 164 -1.14 9.89 -3.71
C LEU A 164 -1.20 9.03 -2.43
N ASN A 165 -1.23 9.65 -1.25
CA ASN A 165 -1.40 8.95 0.02
C ASN A 165 -2.70 8.13 0.05
N ILE A 166 -3.78 8.70 -0.48
CA ILE A 166 -5.08 8.03 -0.48
C ILE A 166 -5.08 6.88 -1.47
N LEU A 167 -4.56 7.09 -2.68
CA LEU A 167 -4.40 6.01 -3.66
C LEU A 167 -3.55 4.85 -3.13
N ILE A 168 -2.55 5.16 -2.30
CA ILE A 168 -1.76 4.13 -1.61
C ILE A 168 -2.60 3.37 -0.58
N ASN A 169 -3.47 4.07 0.16
CA ASN A 169 -4.38 3.42 1.10
C ASN A 169 -5.42 2.54 0.40
N GLU A 170 -5.94 2.94 -0.76
CA GLU A 170 -6.87 2.12 -1.55
C GLU A 170 -6.28 0.73 -1.82
N PHE A 171 -5.01 0.68 -2.23
CA PHE A 171 -4.32 -0.60 -2.41
C PHE A 171 -4.09 -1.34 -1.08
N ILE A 172 -3.63 -0.64 -0.04
CA ILE A 172 -3.23 -1.28 1.22
C ILE A 172 -4.44 -1.82 2.01
N LEU A 173 -5.57 -1.13 1.97
CA LEU A 173 -6.78 -1.49 2.69
C LEU A 173 -7.67 -2.42 1.86
N TYR A 174 -7.89 -2.08 0.59
CA TYR A 174 -8.92 -2.71 -0.24
C TYR A 174 -8.38 -3.58 -1.35
N ARG A 175 -7.06 -3.58 -1.58
CA ARG A 175 -6.40 -4.27 -2.70
C ARG A 175 -6.88 -3.78 -4.06
N GLU A 176 -7.38 -2.53 -4.10
CA GLU A 176 -7.88 -1.92 -5.31
C GLU A 176 -6.76 -1.63 -6.31
N GLU A 177 -7.05 -1.88 -7.60
CA GLU A 177 -6.13 -1.54 -8.67
C GLU A 177 -6.33 -0.07 -9.06
N VAL A 178 -5.38 0.76 -8.66
CA VAL A 178 -5.35 2.18 -9.01
C VAL A 178 -4.46 2.44 -10.22
N LYS A 179 -5.00 3.19 -11.18
CA LYS A 179 -4.31 3.68 -12.37
C LYS A 179 -4.31 5.21 -12.38
N LEU A 180 -3.23 5.81 -12.88
CA LEU A 180 -3.15 7.24 -13.16
C LEU A 180 -3.24 7.42 -14.68
N LEU A 181 -4.31 8.06 -15.15
CA LEU A 181 -4.38 8.50 -16.54
C LEU A 181 -3.75 9.89 -16.62
N ILE A 182 -2.81 10.07 -17.55
CA ILE A 182 -2.03 11.32 -17.67
C ILE A 182 -2.02 11.75 -19.13
N ASP A 183 -2.56 12.94 -19.40
CA ASP A 183 -2.60 13.50 -20.75
C ASP A 183 -1.23 14.11 -21.16
N VAL A 184 -1.13 14.53 -22.42
CA VAL A 184 0.08 15.17 -22.95
C VAL A 184 0.45 16.50 -22.28
N ASN A 185 -0.48 17.14 -21.58
CA ASN A 185 -0.30 18.42 -20.91
C ASN A 185 0.14 18.26 -19.44
N GLY A 186 0.08 17.04 -18.88
CA GLY A 186 0.36 16.76 -17.48
C GLY A 186 -0.87 16.86 -16.57
N THR A 187 -2.07 16.92 -17.14
CA THR A 187 -3.32 16.68 -16.42
C THR A 187 -3.33 15.22 -15.99
N VAL A 188 -3.73 14.94 -14.74
CA VAL A 188 -3.76 13.59 -14.19
C VAL A 188 -5.09 13.34 -13.50
N ILE A 189 -5.67 12.17 -13.78
CA ILE A 189 -6.82 11.64 -13.04
C ILE A 189 -6.51 10.24 -12.50
N PRO A 190 -6.74 9.98 -11.21
CA PRO A 190 -6.72 8.63 -10.67
C PRO A 190 -8.01 7.89 -11.05
N VAL A 191 -7.87 6.59 -11.32
CA VAL A 191 -8.97 5.69 -11.67
C VAL A 191 -8.82 4.42 -10.86
N ILE A 192 -9.89 4.02 -10.19
CA ILE A 192 -10.01 2.73 -9.50
C ILE A 192 -10.68 1.76 -10.47
N GLU A 193 -10.07 0.61 -10.71
CA GLU A 193 -10.54 -0.34 -11.73
C GLU A 193 -11.96 -0.87 -11.45
N SER A 194 -12.31 -1.09 -10.19
CA SER A 194 -13.64 -1.56 -9.78
C SER A 194 -14.75 -0.53 -9.99
N GLU A 195 -14.40 0.76 -10.13
CA GLU A 195 -15.35 1.87 -10.29
C GLU A 195 -15.59 2.25 -11.77
N LYS A 196 -15.03 1.50 -12.73
CA LYS A 196 -15.14 1.84 -14.16
C LYS A 196 -16.56 1.88 -14.70
N ASP A 197 -17.46 1.10 -14.13
CA ASP A 197 -18.87 1.06 -14.54
C ASP A 197 -19.74 2.07 -13.77
N ASN A 198 -19.13 2.88 -12.88
CA ASN A 198 -19.83 3.89 -12.11
C ASN A 198 -20.19 5.11 -13.00
N PRO A 199 -21.43 5.63 -12.99
CA PRO A 199 -21.79 6.85 -13.73
C PRO A 199 -20.92 8.07 -13.40
N VAL A 200 -20.34 8.09 -12.20
CA VAL A 200 -19.37 9.12 -11.80
C VAL A 200 -18.09 9.01 -12.62
N TYR A 201 -17.62 7.80 -12.91
CA TYR A 201 -16.44 7.56 -13.73
C TYR A 201 -16.64 8.04 -15.17
N GLU A 202 -17.77 7.69 -15.79
CA GLU A 202 -18.12 8.14 -17.14
C GLU A 202 -18.12 9.67 -17.22
N LYS A 203 -18.76 10.32 -16.23
CA LYS A 203 -18.78 11.78 -16.14
C LYS A 203 -17.39 12.37 -15.94
N LEU A 204 -16.54 11.77 -15.10
CA LEU A 204 -15.16 12.25 -14.92
C LEU A 204 -14.41 12.21 -16.25
N MET A 205 -14.52 11.10 -17.00
CA MET A 205 -13.83 10.93 -18.28
C MET A 205 -14.28 11.97 -19.32
N ASP A 206 -15.58 12.25 -19.40
CA ASP A 206 -16.15 13.30 -20.27
C ASP A 206 -15.73 14.72 -19.82
N ASP A 207 -15.90 15.05 -18.54
CA ASP A 207 -15.55 16.36 -17.97
C ASP A 207 -14.05 16.70 -18.14
N THR A 208 -13.19 15.67 -18.22
CA THR A 208 -11.73 15.82 -18.34
C THR A 208 -11.20 15.56 -19.75
N GLY A 209 -12.04 15.07 -20.67
CA GLY A 209 -11.69 14.76 -22.06
C GLY A 209 -10.85 13.48 -22.24
N PHE A 210 -10.67 12.68 -21.19
CA PHE A 210 -9.93 11.41 -21.26
C PHE A 210 -10.70 10.31 -22.01
N ASP A 211 -11.97 10.53 -22.35
CA ASP A 211 -12.75 9.66 -23.25
C ASP A 211 -12.43 9.89 -24.75
N ARG A 212 -11.82 11.03 -25.10
CA ARG A 212 -11.63 11.48 -26.49
C ARG A 212 -10.18 11.74 -26.87
N GLU A 213 -9.35 12.14 -25.90
CA GLU A 213 -7.97 12.54 -26.14
C GLU A 213 -6.97 11.40 -25.88
N SER A 214 -5.75 11.56 -26.39
CA SER A 214 -4.66 10.62 -26.11
C SER A 214 -4.08 10.84 -24.71
N TYR A 215 -3.94 9.76 -23.95
CA TYR A 215 -3.32 9.74 -22.64
C TYR A 215 -2.42 8.51 -22.48
N ILE A 216 -1.52 8.57 -21.49
CA ILE A 216 -0.78 7.41 -21.00
C ILE A 216 -1.38 6.94 -19.67
N THR A 217 -1.09 5.69 -19.31
CA THR A 217 -1.52 5.11 -18.04
C THR A 217 -0.32 4.65 -17.24
N ILE A 218 -0.27 5.05 -15.97
CA ILE A 218 0.67 4.50 -14.98
C ILE A 218 -0.12 3.67 -13.98
N SER A 219 0.14 2.36 -13.93
CA SER A 219 -0.48 1.46 -12.94
C SER A 219 0.31 1.51 -11.63
N LEU A 220 -0.34 1.89 -10.52
CA LEU A 220 0.33 1.88 -9.21
C LEU A 220 0.64 0.45 -8.74
N LEU A 221 -0.12 -0.55 -9.22
CA LEU A 221 0.12 -1.96 -8.95
C LEU A 221 1.53 -2.40 -9.37
N LYS A 222 2.10 -1.81 -10.43
CA LYS A 222 3.49 -2.05 -10.85
C LYS A 222 4.46 -1.74 -9.69
N PHE A 223 4.30 -0.59 -9.04
CA PHE A 223 5.18 -0.17 -7.95
C PHE A 223 5.01 -1.06 -6.72
N PHE A 224 3.77 -1.36 -6.33
CA PHE A 224 3.51 -2.29 -5.24
C PHE A 224 4.08 -3.68 -5.49
N ARG A 225 3.93 -4.22 -6.71
CA ARG A 225 4.50 -5.52 -7.09
C ARG A 225 6.02 -5.49 -7.01
N ASN A 226 6.67 -4.48 -7.58
CA ASN A 226 8.14 -4.36 -7.51
C ASN A 226 8.61 -4.29 -6.07
N PHE A 227 7.90 -3.51 -5.24
CA PHE A 227 8.21 -3.35 -3.84
C PHE A 227 8.04 -4.66 -3.04
N ILE A 228 6.89 -5.32 -3.19
CA ILE A 228 6.57 -6.58 -2.52
C ILE A 228 7.52 -7.70 -2.96
N LEU A 229 7.90 -7.76 -4.23
CA LEU A 229 8.78 -8.79 -4.77
C LEU A 229 10.25 -8.57 -4.41
N ASN A 230 10.66 -7.34 -4.10
CA ASN A 230 12.02 -7.06 -3.66
C ASN A 230 12.32 -7.73 -2.31
N LYS A 231 13.35 -8.58 -2.26
CA LYS A 231 13.76 -9.30 -1.04
C LYS A 231 14.25 -8.34 0.04
N SER A 232 14.93 -7.26 -0.34
CA SER A 232 15.45 -6.24 0.59
C SER A 232 14.34 -5.53 1.36
N TYR A 233 13.13 -5.47 0.81
CA TYR A 233 11.98 -4.81 1.45
C TYR A 233 11.06 -5.76 2.21
N PHE A 234 11.43 -7.04 2.37
CA PHE A 234 10.56 -8.01 3.05
C PHE A 234 10.17 -7.61 4.46
N ASN A 235 11.16 -7.18 5.26
CA ASN A 235 10.93 -6.78 6.65
C ASN A 235 10.02 -5.56 6.71
N PHE A 236 10.24 -4.57 5.84
CA PHE A 236 9.36 -3.43 5.69
C PHE A 236 7.93 -3.87 5.38
N VAL A 237 7.72 -4.67 4.33
CA VAL A 237 6.40 -5.18 3.93
C VAL A 237 5.66 -5.87 5.08
N ARG A 238 6.37 -6.73 5.83
CA ARG A 238 5.84 -7.47 6.98
C ARG A 238 5.51 -6.55 8.14
N GLU A 239 6.44 -5.70 8.55
CA GLU A 239 6.32 -4.86 9.75
C GLU A 239 5.27 -3.75 9.57
N ASN A 240 5.15 -3.23 8.34
CA ASN A 240 4.16 -2.25 7.94
C ASN A 240 2.81 -2.86 7.54
N ARG A 241 2.66 -4.20 7.55
CA ARG A 241 1.44 -4.91 7.13
C ARG A 241 0.90 -4.44 5.76
N ILE A 242 1.81 -4.21 4.81
CA ILE A 242 1.41 -3.98 3.41
C ILE A 242 0.71 -5.23 2.90
N LEU A 243 1.28 -6.39 3.23
CA LEU A 243 0.62 -7.68 3.13
C LEU A 243 0.07 -8.08 4.50
N ASN A 244 -1.06 -8.79 4.50
CA ASN A 244 -1.58 -9.42 5.72
C ASN A 244 -0.68 -10.61 6.14
N GLU A 245 -0.94 -11.17 7.31
CA GLU A 245 -0.08 -12.22 7.89
C GLU A 245 -0.06 -13.49 7.01
N ASN A 246 -1.19 -13.85 6.40
CA ASN A 246 -1.30 -15.01 5.51
C ASN A 246 -0.57 -14.77 4.18
N GLU A 247 -0.76 -13.61 3.56
CA GLU A 247 -0.06 -13.17 2.34
C GLU A 247 1.46 -13.15 2.57
N THR A 248 1.89 -12.61 3.72
CA THR A 248 3.30 -12.57 4.11
C THR A 248 3.86 -13.97 4.31
N HIS A 249 3.11 -14.87 4.95
CA HIS A 249 3.51 -16.26 5.14
C HIS A 249 3.67 -17.00 3.82
N ILE A 250 2.71 -16.87 2.89
CA ILE A 250 2.79 -17.45 1.55
C ILE A 250 4.02 -16.92 0.82
N LEU A 251 4.26 -15.61 0.85
CA LEU A 251 5.42 -15.00 0.22
C LEU A 251 6.74 -15.50 0.83
N ALA A 252 6.80 -15.72 2.14
CA ALA A 252 7.95 -16.32 2.81
C ALA A 252 8.23 -17.74 2.29
N LEU A 253 7.19 -18.59 2.24
CA LEU A 253 7.30 -19.96 1.76
C LEU A 253 7.81 -20.04 0.31
N LEU A 254 7.33 -19.13 -0.56
CA LEU A 254 7.81 -19.03 -1.94
C LEU A 254 9.28 -18.61 -2.01
N ARG A 255 9.72 -17.70 -1.14
CA ARG A 255 11.10 -17.18 -1.12
C ARG A 255 12.11 -18.16 -0.54
N GLU A 256 11.70 -18.95 0.44
CA GLU A 256 12.53 -20.00 1.04
C GLU A 256 12.78 -21.15 0.06
N GLY A 257 11.94 -21.30 -0.98
CA GLY A 257 12.06 -22.39 -1.96
C GLY A 257 11.82 -23.78 -1.37
N LEU A 258 11.25 -23.85 -0.16
CA LEU A 258 11.04 -25.09 0.58
C LEU A 258 9.71 -25.79 0.24
N ALA A 259 8.82 -25.12 -0.49
CA ALA A 259 7.55 -25.67 -0.92
C ALA A 259 7.67 -26.23 -2.35
N LYS A 260 7.30 -27.50 -2.52
CA LYS A 260 7.12 -28.13 -3.83
C LYS A 260 5.80 -27.68 -4.46
N THR A 261 4.74 -27.63 -3.66
CA THR A 261 3.45 -27.05 -4.05
C THR A 261 2.87 -26.23 -2.91
N ILE A 262 2.18 -25.14 -3.27
CA ILE A 262 1.34 -24.36 -2.36
C ILE A 262 -0.04 -24.33 -3.00
N THR A 263 -1.05 -24.87 -2.31
CA THR A 263 -2.45 -24.83 -2.74
C THR A 263 -3.22 -23.90 -1.81
N ILE A 264 -3.87 -22.90 -2.37
CA ILE A 264 -4.71 -21.96 -1.62
C ILE A 264 -6.16 -22.23 -2.02
N ARG A 265 -7.02 -22.52 -1.05
CA ARG A 265 -8.45 -22.71 -1.29
C ARG A 265 -9.24 -21.50 -0.85
N PHE A 266 -10.18 -21.11 -1.70
CA PHE A 266 -11.05 -19.95 -1.50
C PHE A 266 -12.48 -20.41 -1.24
N LYS A 267 -13.18 -19.65 -0.41
CA LYS A 267 -14.62 -19.74 -0.18
C LYS A 267 -15.13 -18.30 -0.08
N ASP A 268 -16.18 -17.97 -0.83
CA ASP A 268 -16.75 -16.61 -0.88
C ASP A 268 -15.69 -15.53 -1.18
N GLN A 269 -14.82 -15.81 -2.16
CA GLN A 269 -13.65 -14.99 -2.55
C GLN A 269 -12.59 -14.75 -1.46
N LYS A 270 -12.73 -15.37 -0.28
CA LYS A 270 -11.75 -15.30 0.81
C LYS A 270 -10.95 -16.59 0.90
N PRO A 271 -9.62 -16.54 1.03
CA PRO A 271 -8.82 -17.74 1.26
C PRO A 271 -9.16 -18.31 2.64
N TYR A 272 -9.38 -19.61 2.74
CA TYR A 272 -9.71 -20.29 4.01
C TYR A 272 -8.76 -21.43 4.38
N LEU A 273 -7.97 -21.92 3.41
CA LEU A 273 -7.02 -23.01 3.63
C LEU A 273 -5.78 -22.82 2.78
N ILE A 274 -4.61 -22.99 3.40
CA ILE A 274 -3.33 -23.11 2.71
C ILE A 274 -2.79 -24.52 2.95
N GLU A 275 -2.51 -25.24 1.87
CA GLU A 275 -1.89 -26.56 1.89
C GLU A 275 -0.49 -26.44 1.29
N VAL A 276 0.54 -26.76 2.09
CA VAL A 276 1.94 -26.66 1.68
C VAL A 276 2.52 -28.06 1.63
N THR A 277 2.91 -28.51 0.44
CA THR A 277 3.64 -29.77 0.27
C THR A 277 5.12 -29.47 0.10
N ARG A 278 5.95 -30.10 0.93
CA ARG A 278 7.42 -30.01 0.87
C ARG A 278 7.98 -31.36 0.46
N GLU A 279 8.93 -31.35 -0.46
CA GLU A 279 9.69 -32.55 -0.79
C GLU A 279 10.94 -32.62 0.08
N LYS A 280 11.16 -33.76 0.74
CA LYS A 280 12.38 -34.05 1.49
C LYS A 280 12.97 -35.36 1.00
N LYS A 281 14.28 -35.34 0.72
CA LYS A 281 15.08 -36.57 0.62
C LYS A 281 15.41 -37.03 2.03
N ILE A 282 14.84 -38.16 2.43
CA ILE A 282 15.09 -38.79 3.73
C ILE A 282 16.02 -39.97 3.49
N HIS A 283 17.28 -39.83 3.93
CA HIS A 283 18.31 -40.88 3.76
C HIS A 283 18.36 -41.88 4.94
N ALA A 284 17.58 -41.67 6.01
CA ALA A 284 17.64 -42.52 7.21
C ALA A 284 16.31 -42.53 7.99
N GLU A 285 15.99 -43.68 8.58
CA GLU A 285 14.82 -43.90 9.47
C GLU A 285 14.74 -42.85 10.59
N ALA A 286 15.87 -42.49 11.22
CA ALA A 286 15.91 -41.51 12.32
C ALA A 286 15.34 -40.14 11.95
N ARG A 287 15.48 -39.69 10.69
CA ARG A 287 14.91 -38.43 10.20
C ARG A 287 13.41 -38.51 9.97
N LEU A 288 12.90 -39.70 9.61
CA LEU A 288 11.46 -39.93 9.53
C LEU A 288 10.85 -39.91 10.93
N SER A 289 11.50 -40.56 11.90
CA SER A 289 11.11 -40.54 13.31
C SER A 289 11.03 -39.10 13.83
N GLU A 290 12.00 -38.24 13.55
CA GLU A 290 11.95 -36.82 13.92
C GLU A 290 10.75 -36.07 13.32
N ILE A 291 10.41 -36.34 12.06
CA ILE A 291 9.25 -35.72 11.40
C ILE A 291 7.95 -36.17 12.08
N LEU A 292 7.83 -37.46 12.38
CA LEU A 292 6.67 -38.03 13.07
C LEU A 292 6.54 -37.45 14.49
N ILE A 293 7.65 -37.35 15.21
CA ILE A 293 7.71 -36.81 16.58
C ILE A 293 7.36 -35.31 16.61
N ARG A 294 7.83 -34.52 15.64
CA ARG A 294 7.55 -33.07 15.57
C ARG A 294 6.07 -32.76 15.28
N GLY A 295 5.32 -33.71 14.72
CA GLY A 295 3.90 -33.51 14.37
C GLY A 295 3.68 -32.44 13.29
N GLY A 296 2.45 -31.93 13.18
CA GLY A 296 2.11 -30.81 12.29
C GLY A 296 1.97 -31.14 10.80
N TYR A 297 1.97 -32.43 10.43
CA TYR A 297 1.65 -32.91 9.09
C TYR A 297 0.21 -33.41 9.02
N GLN A 298 -0.44 -33.22 7.87
CA GLN A 298 -1.73 -33.83 7.58
C GLN A 298 -1.56 -35.15 6.82
N ASP A 299 -0.66 -35.14 5.83
CA ASP A 299 -0.39 -36.28 4.96
C ASP A 299 1.12 -36.44 4.76
N ILE A 300 1.60 -37.68 4.84
CA ILE A 300 2.97 -38.06 4.47
C ILE A 300 2.87 -39.10 3.36
N SER A 301 3.53 -38.85 2.23
CA SER A 301 3.65 -39.80 1.12
C SER A 301 5.10 -40.17 0.88
N MET A 302 5.38 -41.44 0.65
CA MET A 302 6.73 -41.97 0.48
C MET A 302 6.83 -42.78 -0.81
N LYS A 303 7.96 -42.65 -1.51
CA LYS A 303 8.38 -43.55 -2.57
C LYS A 303 9.65 -44.27 -2.14
N THR A 304 9.68 -45.58 -2.36
CA THR A 304 10.83 -46.44 -2.07
C THR A 304 11.36 -47.08 -3.35
N GLU A 305 12.66 -47.33 -3.38
CA GLU A 305 13.35 -48.07 -4.44
C GLU A 305 14.31 -49.06 -3.78
N ASN A 306 14.19 -50.35 -4.09
CA ASN A 306 14.99 -51.43 -3.51
C ASN A 306 15.01 -51.42 -1.96
N GLY A 307 13.86 -51.15 -1.33
CA GLY A 307 13.73 -51.08 0.13
C GLY A 307 14.23 -49.78 0.77
N ASN A 308 14.83 -48.88 0.00
CA ASN A 308 15.32 -47.59 0.49
C ASN A 308 14.33 -46.47 0.20
N ILE A 309 14.15 -45.54 1.14
CA ILE A 309 13.33 -44.34 0.95
C ILE A 309 14.07 -43.39 -0.01
N VAL A 310 13.45 -43.07 -1.14
CA VAL A 310 14.05 -42.18 -2.15
C VAL A 310 13.46 -40.78 -2.12
N ILE A 311 12.15 -40.66 -1.86
CA ILE A 311 11.43 -39.38 -1.86
C ILE A 311 10.32 -39.43 -0.81
N THR A 312 10.22 -38.38 0.00
CA THR A 312 9.10 -38.15 0.91
C THR A 312 8.47 -36.79 0.62
N ASN A 313 7.15 -36.75 0.40
CA ASN A 313 6.40 -35.49 0.39
C ASN A 313 5.60 -35.38 1.68
N ILE A 314 5.74 -34.23 2.34
CA ILE A 314 5.02 -33.90 3.58
C ILE A 314 4.08 -32.74 3.28
N THR A 315 2.79 -32.93 3.52
CA THR A 315 1.77 -31.89 3.36
C THR A 315 1.31 -31.41 4.72
N SER A 316 1.39 -30.10 4.95
CA SER A 316 0.84 -29.41 6.11
C SER A 316 -0.32 -28.51 5.70
N LYS A 317 -1.39 -28.48 6.50
CA LYS A 317 -2.58 -27.63 6.25
C LYS A 317 -2.69 -26.56 7.32
N ILE A 318 -2.89 -25.32 6.90
CA ILE A 318 -3.10 -24.17 7.78
C ILE A 318 -4.49 -23.63 7.48
N LYS A 319 -5.40 -23.77 8.46
CA LYS A 319 -6.71 -23.11 8.41
C LYS A 319 -6.50 -21.62 8.69
N LEU A 320 -7.14 -20.78 7.88
CA LEU A 320 -7.12 -19.34 8.08
C LEU A 320 -8.33 -18.96 8.92
N ASP A 321 -8.11 -18.21 10.01
CA ASP A 321 -9.20 -17.66 10.81
C ASP A 321 -10.02 -16.69 9.95
N GLN A 322 -11.36 -16.75 10.09
CA GLN A 322 -12.32 -15.99 9.28
C GLN A 322 -12.46 -14.52 9.69
#